data_AF-A0A2V9NV70-F1
#
_entry.id   AF-A0A2V9NV70-F1
#
_cell.length_a   1.000
_cell.length_b   1.000
_cell.length_c   1.000
_cell.angle_alpha   90.00
_cell.angle_beta   90.00
_cell.angle_gamma   90.00
#
_symmetry.space_group_name_H-M   'P 1'
#
loop_
_entity.id
_entity.type
_entity.pdbx_description
1 polymer ?
#
loop_
_entity_poly.entity_id
_entity_poly.type
_entity_poly.pdbx_seq_one_letter_code
_entity_poly.pdbx_strand_id
1 'polypeptide(L)'
;MMYSPVSEHTMKILGKAWKWFDDCLRSRLGWILASFHGVWFFVALHAMGPPSRAVAAFRDSFEGADFTIFAGRWFHFHYEPLIVNSLFAADLPAMLLAMLPGMIVSPIVRFVHLGTFERSYVDAAEFLIAGSLQWLAIGSRLEVRWSQWKSPRTHE
;
A
#
# COMPACT_ATOMS: atom_id res chain seq x y z
N MET A 1 -14.46 -13.53 -35.85
CA MET A 1 -13.32 -12.74 -35.33
C MET A 1 -12.35 -13.70 -34.68
N MET A 2 -11.22 -14.00 -35.34
CA MET A 2 -10.15 -14.81 -34.76
C MET A 2 -9.32 -13.90 -33.86
N TYR A 3 -9.31 -14.18 -32.55
CA TYR A 3 -8.42 -13.54 -31.60
C TYR A 3 -6.96 -13.91 -31.94
N SER A 4 -6.08 -12.92 -32.05
CA SER A 4 -4.64 -13.14 -32.28
C SER A 4 -4.04 -13.99 -31.13
N PRO A 5 -3.06 -14.88 -31.38
CA PRO A 5 -2.40 -15.67 -30.33
C PRO A 5 -1.87 -14.82 -29.17
N VAL A 6 -1.46 -13.58 -29.45
CA VAL A 6 -1.03 -12.59 -28.45
C VAL A 6 -2.18 -12.21 -27.51
N SER A 7 -3.40 -12.06 -28.02
CA SER A 7 -4.57 -11.73 -27.21
C SER A 7 -5.01 -12.90 -26.33
N GLU A 8 -4.88 -14.15 -26.79
CA GLU A 8 -5.20 -15.32 -25.97
C GLU A 8 -4.23 -15.48 -24.79
N HIS A 9 -2.93 -15.25 -25.02
CA HIS A 9 -1.93 -15.33 -23.96
C HIS A 9 -2.12 -14.23 -22.90
N THR A 10 -2.37 -12.99 -23.33
CA THR A 10 -2.67 -11.86 -22.43
C THR A 10 -3.91 -12.13 -21.58
N MET A 11 -4.98 -12.65 -22.16
CA MET A 11 -6.21 -12.98 -21.41
C MET A 11 -5.99 -14.07 -20.37
N LYS A 12 -5.13 -15.07 -20.65
CA LYS A 12 -4.75 -16.10 -19.66
C LYS A 12 -3.96 -15.51 -18.49
N ILE A 13 -3.05 -14.58 -18.74
CA ILE A 13 -2.27 -13.92 -17.69
C ILE A 13 -3.18 -13.06 -16.81
N LEU A 14 -4.03 -12.23 -17.42
CA LEU A 14 -5.00 -11.39 -16.72
C LEU A 14 -5.98 -12.23 -15.90
N GLY A 15 -6.49 -13.33 -16.46
CA GLY A 15 -7.39 -14.24 -15.74
C GLY A 15 -6.74 -14.88 -14.51
N LYS A 16 -5.46 -15.26 -14.60
CA LYS A 16 -4.71 -15.79 -13.45
C LYS A 16 -4.49 -14.73 -12.37
N ALA A 17 -4.10 -13.52 -12.76
CA ALA A 17 -3.92 -12.40 -11.82
C ALA A 17 -5.24 -12.03 -11.13
N TRP A 18 -6.34 -11.97 -11.89
CA TRP A 18 -7.67 -11.69 -11.36
C TRP A 18 -8.14 -12.75 -10.38
N LYS A 19 -7.98 -14.04 -10.73
CA LYS A 19 -8.31 -15.14 -9.82
C LYS A 19 -7.51 -15.07 -8.52
N TRP A 20 -6.20 -14.83 -8.63
CA TRP A 20 -5.35 -14.68 -7.44
C TRP A 20 -5.79 -13.50 -6.56
N PHE A 21 -6.19 -12.40 -7.16
CA PHE A 21 -6.73 -11.24 -6.45
C PHE A 21 -8.07 -11.57 -5.75
N ASP A 22 -9.00 -12.24 -6.44
CA ASP A 22 -10.27 -12.70 -5.87
C ASP A 22 -10.03 -13.66 -4.68
N ASP A 23 -9.08 -14.59 -4.81
CA ASP A 23 -8.68 -15.50 -3.74
C ASP A 23 -8.11 -14.74 -2.52
N CYS A 24 -7.41 -13.62 -2.73
CA CYS A 24 -6.93 -12.77 -1.64
C CYS A 24 -8.10 -12.06 -0.92
N LEU A 25 -9.09 -11.56 -1.66
CA LEU A 25 -10.26 -10.89 -1.09
C LEU A 25 -11.19 -11.83 -0.32
N ARG A 26 -11.14 -13.14 -0.59
CA ARG A 26 -11.91 -14.15 0.15
C ARG A 26 -11.23 -14.64 1.43
N SER A 27 -9.95 -14.32 1.64
CA SER A 27 -9.17 -14.80 2.78
C SER A 27 -9.62 -14.14 4.08
N ARG A 28 -10.07 -14.96 5.05
CA ARG A 28 -10.42 -14.47 6.39
C ARG A 28 -9.19 -13.97 7.14
N LEU A 29 -8.09 -14.72 7.06
CA LEU A 29 -6.83 -14.34 7.69
C LEU A 29 -6.26 -13.07 7.05
N GLY A 30 -6.38 -12.92 5.73
CA GLY A 30 -6.04 -11.69 5.01
C GLY A 30 -6.74 -10.48 5.59
N TRP A 31 -8.07 -10.52 5.73
CA TRP A 31 -8.84 -9.40 6.28
C TRP A 31 -8.49 -9.09 7.74
N ILE A 32 -8.20 -10.11 8.55
CA ILE A 32 -7.74 -9.92 9.93
C ILE A 32 -6.42 -9.14 9.94
N LEU A 33 -5.42 -9.59 9.16
CA LEU A 33 -4.12 -8.91 9.09
C LEU A 33 -4.23 -7.49 8.51
N ALA A 34 -5.02 -7.30 7.46
CA ALA A 34 -5.26 -5.98 6.88
C ALA A 34 -5.96 -5.03 7.86
N SER A 35 -6.87 -5.55 8.69
CA SER A 35 -7.53 -4.77 9.73
C SER A 35 -6.55 -4.37 10.84
N PHE A 36 -5.71 -5.31 11.28
CA PHE A 36 -4.63 -5.01 12.23
C PHE A 36 -3.66 -3.96 11.68
N HIS A 37 -3.28 -4.09 10.41
CA HIS A 37 -2.48 -3.09 9.71
C HIS A 37 -3.18 -1.72 9.69
N GLY A 38 -4.48 -1.65 9.36
CA GLY A 38 -5.23 -0.40 9.39
C GLY A 38 -5.21 0.26 10.77
N VAL A 39 -5.44 -0.51 11.85
CA VAL A 39 -5.32 -0.01 13.22
C VAL A 39 -3.91 0.49 13.50
N TRP A 40 -2.88 -0.29 13.15
CA TRP A 40 -1.48 0.09 13.34
C TRP A 40 -1.15 1.39 12.60
N PHE A 41 -1.62 1.55 11.36
CA PHE A 41 -1.48 2.77 10.56
C PHE A 41 -2.08 3.99 11.25
N PHE A 42 -3.32 3.91 11.75
CA PHE A 42 -3.95 5.04 12.44
C PHE A 42 -3.29 5.35 13.79
N VAL A 43 -2.83 4.32 14.52
CA VAL A 43 -2.05 4.53 15.76
C VAL A 43 -0.72 5.20 15.45
N ALA A 44 -0.03 4.79 14.38
CA ALA A 44 1.20 5.42 13.93
C ALA A 44 0.96 6.89 13.54
N LEU A 45 -0.08 7.18 12.76
CA LEU A 45 -0.48 8.56 12.43
C LEU A 45 -0.80 9.38 13.69
N HIS A 46 -1.45 8.80 14.68
CA HIS A 46 -1.73 9.47 15.94
C HIS A 46 -0.45 9.78 16.73
N ALA A 47 0.52 8.86 16.71
CA ALA A 47 1.80 9.00 17.39
C ALA A 47 2.74 10.04 16.76
N MET A 48 2.50 10.45 15.51
CA MET A 48 3.24 11.55 14.87
C MET A 48 2.88 12.90 15.53
N GLY A 49 3.66 13.96 15.28
CA GLY A 49 3.34 15.34 15.72
C GLY A 49 2.19 15.98 14.93
N PRO A 50 1.49 17.03 15.42
CA PRO A 50 0.24 17.56 14.84
C PRO A 50 0.38 18.03 13.37
N PRO A 51 -0.68 17.93 12.54
CA PRO A 51 -0.64 18.40 11.16
C PRO A 51 -0.57 19.92 11.09
N SER A 52 0.15 20.45 10.12
CA SER A 52 0.31 21.89 9.95
C SER A 52 0.31 22.30 8.49
N ARG A 53 -0.64 23.18 8.12
CA ARG A 53 -0.68 23.80 6.79
C ARG A 53 0.48 24.76 6.57
N ALA A 54 0.94 25.44 7.63
CA ALA A 54 2.08 26.35 7.56
C ALA A 54 3.36 25.60 7.18
N VAL A 55 3.50 24.36 7.64
CA VAL A 55 4.61 23.47 7.28
C VAL A 55 4.59 23.10 5.80
N ALA A 56 3.41 22.75 5.28
CA ALA A 56 3.26 22.46 3.86
C ALA A 56 3.54 23.69 2.99
N ALA A 57 3.01 24.85 3.36
CA ALA A 57 3.30 26.10 2.67
C ALA A 57 4.79 26.47 2.75
N PHE A 58 5.45 26.21 3.88
CA PHE A 58 6.89 26.42 4.03
C PHE A 58 7.68 25.52 3.07
N ARG A 59 7.31 24.25 2.96
CA ARG A 59 7.90 23.34 1.98
C ARG A 59 7.67 23.80 0.54
N ASP A 60 6.45 24.22 0.22
CA ASP A 60 6.11 24.74 -1.11
C ASP A 60 6.92 26.01 -1.47
N SER A 61 7.31 26.79 -0.47
CA SER A 61 8.15 27.99 -0.65
C SER A 61 9.66 27.71 -0.76
N PHE A 62 10.11 26.54 -0.31
CA PHE A 62 11.51 26.12 -0.37
C PHE A 62 11.68 24.98 -1.38
N GLU A 63 11.92 25.35 -2.64
CA GLU A 63 12.34 24.39 -3.66
C GLU A 63 13.65 23.69 -3.23
N GLY A 64 13.56 22.44 -2.76
CA GLY A 64 14.73 21.61 -2.44
C GLY A 64 14.91 21.20 -0.97
N ALA A 65 13.90 21.31 -0.11
CA ALA A 65 14.05 20.89 1.28
C ALA A 65 13.99 19.34 1.47
N ASP A 66 15.00 18.77 2.14
CA ASP A 66 15.25 17.32 2.29
C ASP A 66 14.29 16.53 3.20
N PHE A 67 13.29 17.19 3.78
CA PHE A 67 12.27 16.49 4.57
C PHE A 67 11.17 15.93 3.67
N THR A 68 10.17 15.25 4.22
CA THR A 68 8.94 14.89 3.48
C THR A 68 7.73 15.29 4.31
N ILE A 69 6.57 15.41 3.68
CA ILE A 69 5.32 15.63 4.39
C ILE A 69 4.44 14.39 4.22
N PHE A 70 3.97 13.85 5.33
CA PHE A 70 3.09 12.69 5.36
C PHE A 70 1.86 13.00 6.21
N ALA A 71 0.66 12.84 5.66
CA ALA A 71 -0.60 13.20 6.31
C ALA A 71 -0.59 14.60 6.97
N GLY A 72 -0.06 15.60 6.24
CA GLY A 72 0.02 16.99 6.66
C GLY A 72 1.07 17.32 7.73
N ARG A 73 2.01 16.41 8.00
CA ARG A 73 3.02 16.50 9.07
C ARG A 73 4.43 16.38 8.50
N TRP A 74 5.42 16.99 9.15
CA TRP A 74 6.82 16.67 8.84
C TRP A 74 7.04 15.19 9.08
N PHE A 75 7.69 14.53 8.13
CA PHE A 75 8.12 13.16 8.28
C PHE A 75 9.62 13.09 8.01
N HIS A 76 10.32 12.51 8.98
CA HIS A 76 11.71 12.15 8.84
C HIS A 76 11.97 10.88 9.61
N PHE A 77 12.12 9.76 8.88
CA PHE A 77 12.23 8.40 9.43
C PHE A 77 13.10 8.29 10.69
N HIS A 78 14.29 8.88 10.70
CA HIS A 78 15.19 8.82 11.86
C HIS A 78 14.65 9.43 13.16
N TYR A 79 13.73 10.41 13.08
CA TYR A 79 13.18 11.11 14.24
C TYR A 79 11.78 10.62 14.64
N GLU A 80 11.21 9.68 13.90
CA GLU A 80 9.88 9.17 14.20
C GLU A 80 9.89 8.11 15.31
N PRO A 81 8.79 7.97 16.07
CA PRO A 81 8.63 6.89 17.03
C PRO A 81 8.77 5.51 16.39
N LEU A 82 9.23 4.52 17.16
CA LEU A 82 9.42 3.14 16.68
C LEU A 82 8.16 2.55 16.01
N ILE A 83 6.97 2.90 16.47
CA ILE A 83 5.71 2.42 15.89
C ILE A 83 5.49 2.91 14.45
N VAL A 84 5.96 4.11 14.13
CA VAL A 84 5.91 4.68 12.78
C VAL A 84 7.01 4.04 11.93
N ASN A 85 8.24 3.96 12.43
CA ASN A 85 9.36 3.39 11.69
C ASN A 85 9.15 1.92 11.34
N SER A 86 8.58 1.13 12.26
CA SER A 86 8.26 -0.27 12.00
C SER A 86 7.14 -0.44 10.97
N LEU A 87 6.16 0.46 10.92
CA LEU A 87 5.11 0.47 9.90
C LEU A 87 5.72 0.72 8.51
N PHE A 88 6.50 1.80 8.38
CA PHE A 88 7.20 2.12 7.13
C PHE A 88 8.15 1.01 6.67
N ALA A 89 8.84 0.35 7.61
CA ALA A 89 9.70 -0.78 7.28
C ALA A 89 8.89 -2.00 6.80
N ALA A 90 7.76 -2.30 7.44
CA ALA A 90 6.92 -3.44 7.09
C ALA A 90 6.20 -3.25 5.74
N ASP A 91 5.84 -2.01 5.41
CA ASP A 91 5.14 -1.69 4.16
C ASP A 91 6.08 -1.26 3.02
N LEU A 92 7.40 -1.20 3.26
CA LEU A 92 8.40 -0.86 2.24
C LEU A 92 8.24 -1.69 0.93
N PRO A 93 8.00 -3.02 0.97
CA PRO A 93 7.80 -3.77 -0.26
C PRO A 93 6.52 -3.35 -1.01
N ALA A 94 5.43 -3.08 -0.29
CA ALA A 94 4.19 -2.56 -0.86
C ALA A 94 4.41 -1.19 -1.51
N MET A 95 5.15 -0.30 -0.85
CA MET A 95 5.49 1.01 -1.39
C MET A 95 6.27 0.91 -2.70
N LEU A 96 7.32 0.08 -2.74
CA LEU A 96 8.12 -0.12 -3.94
C LEU A 96 7.28 -0.65 -5.12
N LEU A 97 6.32 -1.55 -4.84
CA LEU A 97 5.40 -2.07 -5.84
C LEU A 97 4.34 -1.04 -6.24
N ALA A 98 3.87 -0.20 -5.32
CA ALA A 98 2.89 0.86 -5.58
C ALA A 98 3.47 2.01 -6.41
N MET A 99 4.80 2.21 -6.42
CA MET A 99 5.46 3.14 -7.34
C MET A 99 5.21 2.81 -8.81
N LEU A 100 5.00 1.52 -9.16
CA LEU A 100 4.77 1.08 -10.54
C LEU A 100 3.42 1.58 -11.10
N PRO A 101 2.26 1.35 -10.43
CA PRO A 101 1.00 2.02 -10.77
C PRO A 101 1.08 3.54 -10.61
N GLY A 102 1.81 4.04 -9.61
CA GLY A 102 2.01 5.47 -9.36
C GLY A 102 2.60 6.20 -10.57
N MET A 103 3.50 5.58 -11.34
CA MET A 103 4.01 6.16 -12.60
C MET A 103 2.92 6.32 -13.68
N ILE A 104 1.89 5.47 -13.66
CA ILE A 104 0.78 5.47 -14.64
C ILE A 104 -0.34 6.41 -14.19
N VAL A 105 -0.59 6.50 -12.87
CA VAL A 105 -1.68 7.30 -12.27
C VAL A 105 -1.24 8.74 -11.94
N SER A 106 0.06 8.97 -11.67
CA SER A 106 0.64 10.29 -11.41
C SER A 106 0.29 11.34 -12.47
N PRO A 107 0.28 11.04 -13.78
CA PRO A 107 -0.22 11.98 -14.80
C PRO A 107 -1.66 12.43 -14.57
N ILE A 108 -2.54 11.55 -14.08
CA ILE A 108 -3.97 11.84 -13.84
C ILE A 108 -4.13 12.74 -12.61
N VAL A 109 -3.40 12.44 -11.53
CA VAL A 109 -3.46 13.24 -10.29
C VAL A 109 -2.81 14.61 -10.48
N ARG A 110 -1.85 14.75 -11.41
CA ARG A 110 -1.27 16.06 -11.80
C ARG A 110 -2.28 17.02 -12.46
N PHE A 111 -3.39 16.54 -13.00
CA PHE A 111 -4.46 17.42 -13.51
C PHE A 111 -5.29 18.05 -12.39
N VAL A 112 -5.21 17.51 -11.17
CA VAL A 112 -5.79 18.11 -9.98
C VAL A 112 -4.67 18.88 -9.29
N HIS A 113 -4.67 20.21 -9.39
CA HIS A 113 -3.70 21.07 -8.72
C HIS A 113 -3.88 21.03 -7.19
N LEU A 114 -3.42 19.95 -6.56
CA LEU A 114 -3.38 19.81 -5.11
C LEU A 114 -2.10 20.46 -4.57
N GLY A 115 -2.23 21.28 -3.52
CA GLY A 115 -1.08 21.73 -2.74
C GLY A 115 -0.44 20.57 -1.98
N THR A 116 0.79 20.76 -1.48
CA THR A 116 1.54 19.69 -0.79
C THR A 116 0.82 19.15 0.44
N PHE A 117 0.02 19.98 1.12
CA PHE A 117 -0.78 19.54 2.26
C PHE A 117 -1.79 18.48 1.85
N GLU A 118 -2.69 18.78 0.91
CA GLU A 118 -3.70 17.87 0.40
C GLU A 118 -3.06 16.64 -0.24
N ARG A 119 -1.99 16.83 -1.01
CA ARG A 119 -1.24 15.76 -1.65
C ARG A 119 -0.71 14.75 -0.63
N SER A 120 -0.20 15.22 0.50
CA SER A 120 0.33 14.33 1.54
C SER A 120 -0.72 13.42 2.20
N TYR A 121 -2.01 13.80 2.17
CA TYR A 121 -3.10 12.92 2.62
C TYR A 121 -3.49 11.90 1.55
N VAL A 122 -3.43 12.30 0.27
CA VAL A 122 -3.59 11.36 -0.85
C VAL A 122 -2.49 10.30 -0.79
N ASP A 123 -1.23 10.72 -0.64
CA ASP A 123 -0.10 9.79 -0.53
C ASP A 123 -0.22 8.88 0.71
N ALA A 124 -0.74 9.39 1.83
CA ALA A 124 -1.03 8.58 3.02
C ALA A 124 -2.17 7.55 2.79
N ALA A 125 -3.20 7.92 2.03
CA ALA A 125 -4.26 6.99 1.64
C ALA A 125 -3.76 5.92 0.68
N GLU A 126 -2.93 6.29 -0.30
CA GLU A 126 -2.25 5.36 -1.20
C GLU A 126 -1.37 4.37 -0.42
N PHE A 127 -0.61 4.88 0.56
CA PHE A 127 0.19 4.04 1.47
C PHE A 127 -0.69 3.04 2.23
N LEU A 128 -1.77 3.50 2.86
CA LEU A 128 -2.69 2.63 3.61
C LEU A 128 -3.27 1.53 2.72
N ILE A 129 -3.69 1.87 1.50
CA ILE A 129 -4.27 0.91 0.54
C ILE A 129 -3.21 -0.10 0.11
N ALA A 130 -2.02 0.35 -0.31
CA ALA A 130 -0.94 -0.52 -0.76
C ALA A 130 -0.49 -1.48 0.34
N GLY A 131 -0.24 -0.97 1.55
CA GLY A 131 0.10 -1.78 2.72
C GLY A 131 -1.00 -2.79 3.02
N SER A 132 -2.27 -2.37 3.07
CA SER A 132 -3.39 -3.28 3.36
C SER A 132 -3.55 -4.40 2.32
N LEU A 133 -3.33 -4.10 1.04
CA LEU A 133 -3.32 -5.11 -0.03
C LEU A 133 -2.16 -6.11 0.13
N GLN A 134 -0.98 -5.65 0.55
CA GLN A 134 0.13 -6.54 0.90
C GLN A 134 -0.26 -7.47 2.05
N TRP A 135 -0.86 -6.96 3.12
CA TRP A 135 -1.28 -7.77 4.28
C TRP A 135 -2.41 -8.75 3.93
N LEU A 136 -3.34 -8.37 3.04
CA LEU A 136 -4.33 -9.28 2.45
C LEU A 136 -3.65 -10.45 1.71
N ALA A 137 -2.67 -10.15 0.86
CA ALA A 137 -1.94 -11.15 0.09
C ALA A 137 -1.11 -12.08 0.99
N ILE A 138 -0.46 -11.53 2.03
CA ILE A 138 0.28 -12.33 3.03
C ILE A 138 -0.68 -13.27 3.76
N GLY A 139 -1.80 -12.75 4.29
CA GLY A 139 -2.76 -13.56 5.03
C GLY A 139 -3.39 -14.67 4.19
N SER A 140 -3.74 -14.38 2.92
CA SER A 140 -4.23 -15.39 1.98
C SER A 140 -3.20 -16.52 1.76
N ARG A 141 -1.93 -16.17 1.56
CA ARG A 141 -0.87 -17.18 1.41
C ARG A 141 -0.65 -18.00 2.68
N LEU A 142 -0.72 -17.37 3.85
CA LEU A 142 -0.61 -18.07 5.13
C LEU A 142 -1.77 -19.04 5.34
N GLU A 143 -3.00 -18.64 4.99
CA GLU A 143 -4.20 -19.47 5.10
C GLU A 143 -4.13 -20.70 4.19
N VAL A 144 -3.67 -20.54 2.94
CA VAL A 144 -3.45 -21.66 2.02
C VAL A 144 -2.39 -22.63 2.56
N ARG A 145 -1.23 -22.11 3.00
CA ARG A 145 -0.15 -22.94 3.56
C ARG A 145 -0.59 -23.70 4.81
N TRP A 146 -1.33 -23.03 5.69
CA TRP A 146 -1.88 -23.64 6.90
C TRP A 146 -2.85 -24.78 6.57
N SER A 147 -3.71 -24.58 5.56
CA SER A 147 -4.65 -25.60 5.10
C SER A 147 -3.94 -26.81 4.48
N GLN A 148 -2.88 -26.58 3.71
CA GLN A 148 -2.03 -27.63 3.15
C GLN A 148 -1.28 -28.42 4.23
N TRP A 149 -0.81 -27.74 5.27
CA TRP A 149 -0.14 -28.39 6.39
C TRP A 149 -1.08 -29.24 7.24
N LYS A 150 -2.33 -28.80 7.44
CA LYS A 150 -3.38 -29.55 8.15
C LYS A 150 -3.94 -30.73 7.36
N SER A 151 -3.77 -30.73 6.04
CA SER A 151 -4.09 -31.84 5.17
C SER A 151 -2.79 -32.48 4.67
N PRO A 152 -1.95 -33.07 5.56
CA PRO A 152 -0.88 -33.92 5.08
C PRO A 152 -1.57 -35.03 4.29
N ARG A 153 -1.17 -35.18 3.03
CA ARG A 153 -1.73 -36.13 2.07
C ARG A 153 -2.11 -37.44 2.78
N THR A 154 -3.41 -37.70 2.91
CA THR A 154 -3.94 -39.06 2.98
C THR A 154 -3.76 -39.66 1.58
N HIS A 155 -2.52 -39.98 1.24
CA HIS A 155 -2.18 -40.78 0.07
C HIS A 155 -1.10 -41.74 0.53
N GLU A 156 -1.59 -42.83 1.13
CA GLU A 156 -1.25 -44.18 0.70
C GLU A 156 -1.26 -44.31 -0.83
#